data_AF-A0A7Y4W0V0-F1
#
_entry.id   AF-A0A7Y4W0V0-F1
#
_cell.length_a   1.000
_cell.length_b   1.000
_cell.length_c   1.000
_cell.angle_alpha   90.00
_cell.angle_beta   90.00
_cell.angle_gamma   90.00
#
_symmetry.space_group_name_H-M   'P 1'
#
loop_
_entity.id
_entity.type
_entity.pdbx_description
1 polymer ?
#
loop_
_entity_poly.entity_id
_entity_poly.type
_entity_poly.pdbx_seq_one_letter_code
_entity_poly.pdbx_strand_id
1 'polypeptide(L)' 'MPIYELKCPKCNYRFKGLVMANTKEPKEWVCSQCGSHEATPIHIDENLHPLENEHAAGCPCCGQVEPTFNLNRN' A
#
# COMPACT_ATOMS: atom_id res chain seq x y z
N MET A 1 0.98 -6.04 7.81
CA MET A 1 1.43 -5.38 6.55
C MET A 1 2.76 -4.67 6.77
N PRO A 2 3.87 -5.14 6.19
CA PRO A 2 5.17 -4.48 6.32
C PRO A 2 5.18 -3.10 5.63
N ILE A 3 5.89 -2.16 6.26
CA ILE A 3 6.14 -0.82 5.71
C ILE A 3 7.58 -0.77 5.19
N TYR A 4 7.74 -0.49 3.91
CA TYR A 4 9.05 -0.33 3.28
C TYR A 4 9.42 1.15 3.23
N GLU A 5 10.54 1.54 3.85
CA GLU A 5 11.16 2.84 3.57
C GLU A 5 12.02 2.70 2.31
N LEU A 6 11.76 3.55 1.33
CA LEU A 6 12.37 3.51 0.00
C LEU A 6 13.20 4.78 -0.21
N LYS A 7 14.33 4.65 -0.90
CA LYS A 7 15.15 5.79 -1.35
C LYS A 7 15.38 5.73 -2.85
N CYS A 8 15.20 6.85 -3.53
CA CYS A 8 15.61 7.00 -4.93
C CYS A 8 17.03 7.58 -5.01
N PRO A 9 18.01 6.90 -5.64
CA PRO A 9 19.36 7.42 -5.79
C PRO A 9 19.46 8.59 -6.78
N LYS A 10 18.49 8.74 -7.71
CA LYS A 10 18.50 9.83 -8.70
C LYS A 10 18.12 11.18 -8.13
N CYS A 11 17.06 11.24 -7.34
CA CYS A 11 16.53 12.49 -6.79
C CYS A 11 16.70 12.60 -5.27
N ASN A 12 17.29 11.58 -4.62
CA ASN A 12 17.47 11.48 -3.17
C ASN A 12 16.17 11.50 -2.34
N TYR A 13 15.00 11.37 -2.98
CA TYR A 13 13.72 11.33 -2.29
C TYR A 13 13.55 10.05 -1.47
N ARG A 14 12.97 10.20 -0.27
CA ARG A 14 12.60 9.10 0.62
C ARG A 14 11.09 9.03 0.76
N PHE A 15 10.55 7.83 0.70
CA PHE A 15 9.10 7.62 0.78
C PHE A 15 8.78 6.24 1.36
N LYS A 16 7.51 6.01 1.71
CA LYS A 16 7.05 4.75 2.28
C LYS A 16 6.18 4.00 1.28
N GLY A 17 6.44 2.71 1.12
CA GLY A 17 5.61 1.76 0.39
C GLY A 17 4.94 0.79 1.36
N LEU A 18 3.72 0.38 1.04
CA LEU A 18 2.98 -0.63 1.79
C LEU A 18 2.84 -1.87 0.93
N VAL A 19 3.16 -3.03 1.51
CA VAL A 19 2.90 -4.33 0.88
C VAL A 19 1.85 -5.04 1.70
N MET A 20 0.80 -5.54 1.04
CA MET A 20 -0.29 -6.23 1.72
C MET A 20 0.20 -7.52 2.37
N ALA A 21 -0.37 -7.86 3.53
CA ALA A 21 -0.08 -9.13 4.18
C ALA A 21 -0.34 -10.31 3.22
N ASN A 22 0.51 -11.34 3.29
CA ASN A 22 0.45 -12.54 2.45
C ASN A 22 0.61 -12.31 0.94
N THR A 23 1.07 -11.13 0.52
CA THR A 23 1.45 -10.88 -0.89
C THR A 23 2.96 -10.93 -1.06
N LYS A 24 3.42 -11.19 -2.28
CA LYS A 24 4.85 -11.16 -2.61
C LYS A 24 5.33 -9.71 -2.67
N GLU A 25 6.55 -9.48 -2.20
CA GLU A 25 7.22 -8.20 -2.41
C GLU A 25 7.25 -7.85 -3.91
N PRO A 26 7.05 -6.57 -4.28
CA PRO A 26 7.22 -6.11 -5.65
C PRO A 26 8.61 -6.47 -6.19
N LYS A 27 8.65 -6.91 -7.46
CA LYS A 27 9.92 -7.17 -8.16
C LYS A 27 10.70 -5.89 -8.48
N GLU A 28 10.00 -4.76 -8.48
CA GLU A 28 10.52 -3.46 -8.88
C GLU A 28 9.87 -2.37 -8.03
N TRP A 29 10.64 -1.31 -7.75
CA TRP A 29 10.20 -0.13 -7.03
C TRP A 29 10.42 1.10 -7.91
N VAL A 30 9.37 1.91 -8.08
CA VAL A 30 9.42 3.13 -8.88
C VAL A 30 9.29 4.36 -7.97
N CYS A 31 10.15 5.35 -8.18
CA CYS A 31 10.15 6.59 -7.41
C CYS A 31 8.86 7.38 -7.66
N SER A 32 8.10 7.64 -6.60
CA SER A 32 6.86 8.43 -6.67
C SER A 32 7.07 9.91 -7.03
N GLN A 33 8.31 10.42 -6.97
CA GLN A 33 8.63 11.80 -7.31
C GLN A 33 9.15 11.95 -8.75
N CYS A 34 10.11 11.12 -9.18
CA CYS A 34 10.77 11.29 -10.48
C CYS A 34 10.50 10.17 -11.48
N GLY A 35 9.76 9.13 -11.10
CA GLY A 35 9.46 7.99 -11.97
C GLY A 35 10.64 7.05 -12.23
N SER A 36 11.78 7.23 -11.56
CA SER A 36 12.93 6.33 -11.71
C SER A 36 12.64 4.93 -11.15
N HIS A 37 13.01 3.90 -11.91
CA HIS A 37 12.94 2.49 -11.53
C HIS A 37 14.13 2.04 -10.66
N GLU A 38 15.03 2.94 -10.30
CA GLU A 38 16.19 2.67 -9.43
C GLU A 38 15.88 2.90 -7.95
N ALA A 39 14.61 3.11 -7.57
CA ALA A 39 14.26 3.21 -6.16
C ALA A 39 14.47 1.85 -5.48
N THR A 40 14.96 1.85 -4.24
CA THR A 40 15.21 0.60 -3.50
C THR A 40 14.77 0.72 -2.04
N PRO A 41 14.37 -0.41 -1.40
CA PRO A 41 14.16 -0.46 0.04
C PRO A 41 15.46 -0.19 0.79
N ILE A 42 15.38 0.64 1.82
CA ILE A 42 16.48 0.92 2.75
C ILE A 42 16.17 0.45 4.17
N HIS A 43 14.89 0.26 4.49
CA HIS A 43 14.44 -0.27 5.77
C HIS A 43 13.06 -0.93 5.60
N ILE A 44 12.79 -1.97 6.38
CA ILE A 44 11.51 -2.67 6.43
C ILE A 44 11.07 -2.70 7.88
N ASP A 45 9.90 -2.14 8.15
CA ASP A 45 9.23 -2.23 9.44
C ASP A 45 8.19 -3.35 9.36
N GLU A 46 8.47 -4.45 10.07
CA GLU A 46 7.60 -5.62 10.15
C GLU A 46 6.55 -5.52 11.26
N ASN A 47 6.55 -4.43 12.05
CA ASN A 47 5.58 -4.27 13.12
C ASN A 47 4.15 -4.19 12.57
N LEU A 48 3.21 -4.72 13.34
CA LEU A 48 1.79 -4.76 13.00
C LEU A 48 1.26 -3.33 12.83
N HIS A 49 0.90 -2.96 11.59
CA HIS A 49 0.34 -1.65 11.30
C HIS A 49 -0.99 -1.47 12.04
N PRO A 50 -1.24 -0.34 12.73
CA PRO A 50 -2.47 -0.13 13.52
C PRO A 50 -3.78 -0.39 12.75
N LEU A 51 -3.79 -0.10 11.44
CA LEU A 51 -4.94 -0.36 10.56
C LEU A 51 -5.29 -1.85 10.39
N GLU A 52 -4.40 -2.80 10.70
CA GLU A 52 -4.72 -4.23 10.59
C GLU A 52 -5.62 -4.76 11.72
N ASN A 53 -5.83 -3.99 12.79
CA ASN A 53 -6.68 -4.43 13.91
C ASN A 53 -8.12 -3.89 13.89
N GLU A 54 -8.40 -2.74 13.23
CA GLU A 54 -9.71 -2.07 13.34
C GLU A 54 -10.46 -1.84 12.01
N HIS A 55 -9.78 -1.86 10.87
CA HIS A 55 -10.40 -1.48 9.58
C HIS A 55 -10.29 -2.60 8.53
N ALA A 56 -10.96 -3.73 8.81
CA ALA A 56 -11.10 -4.84 7.86
C ALA A 56 -11.85 -4.48 6.56
N ALA A 57 -12.47 -3.31 6.48
CA ALA A 57 -13.29 -2.88 5.34
C ALA A 57 -12.53 -2.14 4.22
N GLY A 58 -11.22 -1.91 4.37
CA GLY A 58 -10.43 -1.19 3.36
C GLY A 58 -10.80 0.30 3.22
N CYS A 59 -10.05 1.02 2.37
CA CYS A 59 -10.26 2.44 2.08
C CYS A 59 -11.58 2.65 1.30
N PRO A 60 -12.36 3.72 1.52
CA PRO A 60 -13.61 3.98 0.78
C PRO A 60 -13.44 4.09 -0.75
N CYS A 61 -12.21 4.27 -1.25
CA CYS A 61 -11.92 4.24 -2.68
C CYS A 61 -11.77 2.83 -3.27
N CYS A 62 -11.40 1.83 -2.46
CA CYS A 62 -11.02 0.49 -2.92
C CYS A 62 -11.77 -0.66 -2.22
N GLY A 63 -12.41 -0.38 -1.08
CA GLY A 63 -13.05 -1.34 -0.18
C GLY A 63 -14.57 -1.27 -0.17
N GLN A 64 -15.19 -0.64 -1.17
CA GLN A 64 -16.65 -0.67 -1.28
C GLN A 64 -17.09 -2.09 -1.62
N VAL A 65 -17.54 -2.84 -0.60
CA VAL A 65 -18.50 -3.92 -0.81
C VAL A 65 -19.77 -3.27 -1.33
N GLU A 66 -20.18 -3.65 -2.54
CA GLU A 66 -21.32 -3.03 -3.21
C GLU A 66 -22.54 -3.01 -2.29
N PRO A 67 -23.27 -1.88 -2.18
CA PRO A 67 -24.54 -1.90 -1.48
C PRO A 67 -25.44 -2.89 -2.21
N THR A 68 -25.88 -3.95 -1.52
CA THR A 68 -26.95 -4.82 -1.97
C THR A 68 -28.22 -3.99 -2.08
N PHE A 69 -28.41 -3.34 -3.23
CA PHE A 69 -29.64 -2.67 -3.59
C PHE A 69 -30.72 -3.74 -3.75
N ASN A 70 -31.50 -3.91 -2.69
CA ASN A 70 -32.68 -4.76 -2.66
C ASN A 70 -33.75 -4.11 -3.57
N LEU A 71 -33.77 -4.52 -4.85
CA LEU A 71 -34.81 -4.16 -5.81
C LEU A 71 -36.07 -4.97 -5.49
N ASN A 72 -36.77 -4.59 -4.42
CA ASN A 72 -38.18 -4.94 -4.24
C ASN A 72 -38.88 -3.79 -3.50
N ARG A 73 -39.33 -2.81 -4.29
CA ARG A 73 -40.45 -1.94 -3.91
C ARG A 73 -41.57 -2.15 -4.91
N ASN A 74 -42.63 -2.75 -4.39
CA ASN A 74 -43.95 -2.86 -4.99
C ASN A 74 -44.68 -1.52 -4.92
#